data_AF-A0A8T4RFT1-F1
#
_entry.id   AF-A0A8T4RFT1-F1
#
_cell.length_a   1.000
_cell.length_b   1.000
_cell.length_c   1.000
_cell.angle_alpha   90.00
_cell.angle_beta   90.00
_cell.angle_gamma   90.00
#
_symmetry.space_group_name_H-M   'P 1'
#
loop_
_entity.id
_entity.type
_entity.pdbx_description
1 polymer ?
#
loop_
_entity_poly.entity_id
_entity_poly.type
_entity_poly.pdbx_seq_one_letter_code
_entity_poly.pdbx_strand_id
1 'polypeptide(L)' 'MDVWKLLAWISIFCGLVTYLIGWSALLLSATIWGIATEFWFYDAIAVGIFGVFFLMYGSYGRQLK' A
#
# COMPACT_ATOMS: atom_id res chain seq x y z
N MET A 1 -8.63 -15.61 11.20
CA MET A 1 -7.82 -14.38 11.04
C MET A 1 -8.75 -13.18 11.22
N ASP A 2 -8.36 -12.16 11.98
CA ASP A 2 -9.18 -10.95 12.12
C ASP A 2 -9.31 -10.30 10.74
N VAL A 3 -10.54 -10.06 10.28
CA VAL A 3 -10.84 -9.45 8.96
C VAL A 3 -10.00 -8.18 8.73
N TRP A 4 -9.78 -7.39 9.79
CA TRP A 4 -8.97 -6.17 9.78
C TRP A 4 -7.49 -6.42 9.48
N LYS A 5 -6.91 -7.51 9.98
CA LYS A 5 -5.52 -7.87 9.67
C LYS A 5 -5.39 -8.32 8.22
N LEU A 6 -6.37 -9.05 7.69
CA LEU A 6 -6.38 -9.46 6.29
C LEU A 6 -6.42 -8.23 5.36
N LEU A 7 -7.33 -7.28 5.64
CA LEU A 7 -7.44 -6.03 4.89
C LEU A 7 -6.15 -5.19 4.97
N ALA A 8 -5.54 -5.11 6.16
CA ALA A 8 -4.25 -4.45 6.35
C ALA A 8 -3.16 -5.03 5.45
N TRP A 9 -3.03 -6.36 5.43
CA TRP A 9 -2.03 -7.05 4.60
C TRP A 9 -2.28 -6.88 3.11
N ILE A 10 -3.54 -6.93 2.65
CA ILE A 10 -3.89 -6.68 1.25
C ILE A 10 -3.50 -5.25 0.84
N SER A 11 -3.78 -4.28 1.70
CA SER A 11 -3.40 -2.88 1.46
C SER A 11 -1.88 -2.72 1.39
N ILE A 12 -1.14 -3.23 2.38
CA ILE A 12 0.34 -3.17 2.39
C ILE A 12 0.92 -3.82 1.13
N PHE A 13 0.38 -4.97 0.72
CA PHE A 13 0.80 -5.63 -0.51
C PHE A 13 0.53 -4.78 -1.76
N CYS A 14 -0.63 -4.15 -1.85
CA CYS A 14 -0.97 -3.24 -2.95
C CYS A 14 -0.04 -2.01 -2.99
N GLY A 15 0.31 -1.45 -1.83
CA GLY A 15 1.31 -0.38 -1.71
C GLY A 15 2.71 -0.81 -2.17
N LEU A 16 3.13 -2.05 -1.87
CA LEU A 16 4.39 -2.61 -2.34
C LEU A 16 4.41 -2.79 -3.87
N VAL A 17 3.31 -3.27 -4.45
CA VAL A 17 3.19 -3.45 -5.91
C VAL A 17 3.26 -2.13 -6.64
N THR A 18 2.51 -1.11 -6.20
CA THR A 18 2.55 0.23 -6.80
C THR A 18 3.93 0.88 -6.66
N TYR A 19 4.63 0.65 -5.54
CA TYR A 19 6.02 1.08 -5.36
C TYR A 19 6.97 0.42 -6.36
N LEU A 20 6.85 -0.90 -6.59
CA LEU A 20 7.64 -1.61 -7.59
C LEU A 20 7.36 -1.14 -9.01
N ILE A 21 6.10 -0.83 -9.33
CA ILE A 21 5.70 -0.25 -10.62
C ILE A 21 6.36 1.13 -10.79
N GLY A 22 6.31 1.98 -9.76
CA GLY A 22 6.98 3.29 -9.76
C GLY A 22 8.48 3.20 -10.01
N TRP A 23 9.18 2.28 -9.34
CA TRP A 23 10.60 2.03 -9.60
C TRP A 23 10.88 1.50 -11.00
N SER A 24 10.04 0.59 -11.49
CA SER A 24 10.17 0.04 -12.85
C SER A 24 9.97 1.12 -13.91
N ALA A 25 8.97 1.98 -13.74
CA ALA A 25 8.72 3.15 -14.58
C ALA A 25 9.89 4.14 -14.57
N LEU A 26 10.49 4.37 -13.40
CA LEU A 26 11.64 5.26 -13.23
C LEU A 26 12.89 4.73 -13.95
N LEU A 27 13.20 3.45 -13.78
CA LEU A 27 14.34 2.80 -14.45
C LEU A 27 14.20 2.76 -15.97
N LEU A 28 12.98 2.56 -16.46
CA LEU A 28 12.68 2.51 -17.90
C LEU A 28 12.48 3.91 -18.52
N SER A 29 12.51 4.99 -17.71
CA SER A 29 12.14 6.35 -18.14
C SER A 29 10.82 6.36 -18.93
N ALA A 30 9.87 5.54 -18.50
CA ALA A 30 8.65 5.25 -19.23
C ALA A 30 7.42 5.53 -18.36
N THR A 31 6.36 6.00 -18.99
CA THR A 31 5.05 6.11 -18.34
C THR A 31 4.33 4.77 -18.43
N ILE A 32 3.99 4.17 -17.28
CA ILE A 32 3.19 2.95 -17.23
C ILE A 32 1.72 3.35 -17.22
N TRP A 33 0.95 2.82 -18.19
CA TRP A 33 -0.48 3.12 -18.38
C TRP A 33 -0.82 4.62 -18.52
N GLY A 34 0.12 5.44 -19.02
CA GLY A 34 -0.06 6.88 -19.19
C GLY A 34 -0.06 7.67 -17.87
N ILE A 35 0.28 7.04 -16.75
CA ILE A 35 0.38 7.67 -15.44
C ILE A 35 1.82 8.12 -15.22
N ALA A 36 2.01 9.37 -14.82
CA ALA A 36 3.35 9.88 -14.51
C ALA A 36 3.95 9.14 -13.31
N THR A 37 5.25 8.87 -13.37
CA THR A 37 5.98 8.02 -12.42
C THR A 37 5.81 8.45 -10.96
N GLU A 38 5.73 9.75 -10.71
CA GLU A 38 5.49 10.34 -9.38
C GLU A 38 4.17 9.91 -8.72
N PHE A 39 3.10 9.72 -9.49
CA PHE A 39 1.80 9.32 -8.94
C PHE A 39 1.80 7.90 -8.39
N TRP A 40 2.63 7.01 -8.93
CA TRP A 40 2.78 5.64 -8.42
C TRP A 40 3.37 5.62 -7.00
N PHE A 41 4.30 6.53 -6.71
CA PHE A 41 4.89 6.64 -5.37
C PHE A 41 3.91 7.25 -4.37
N TYR A 42 3.11 8.25 -4.79
CA TYR A 42 2.08 8.82 -3.94
C TYR A 42 1.01 7.78 -3.57
N ASP A 43 0.56 6.98 -4.54
CA ASP A 43 -0.42 5.92 -4.31
C ASP A 43 0.15 4.83 -3.39
N ALA A 44 1.40 4.42 -3.60
CA ALA A 44 2.09 3.45 -2.74
C ALA A 44 2.15 3.90 -1.27
N ILE A 45 2.46 5.18 -1.02
CA ILE A 45 2.52 5.74 0.33
C ILE A 45 1.11 5.79 0.96
N ALA A 46 0.11 6.28 0.21
CA ALA A 46 -1.26 6.39 0.71
C ALA A 46 -1.83 5.03 1.11
N VAL A 47 -1.69 4.03 0.22
CA VAL A 47 -2.17 2.65 0.44
C VAL A 47 -1.37 1.95 1.54
N GLY A 48 -0.07 2.25 1.66
CA GLY A 48 0.78 1.77 2.76
C GLY A 48 0.32 2.30 4.13
N ILE A 49 0.10 3.61 4.25
CA ILE A 49 -0.40 4.25 5.49
C ILE A 49 -1.78 3.69 5.86
N PHE A 50 -2.67 3.54 4.88
CA PHE A 50 -3.99 2.94 5.07
C PHE A 50 -3.90 1.51 5.61
N GLY A 51 -2.98 0.70 5.07
CA GLY A 51 -2.74 -0.67 5.56
C GLY A 51 -2.20 -0.72 6.99
N VAL A 52 -1.23 0.15 7.32
CA VAL A 52 -0.69 0.25 8.69
C VAL A 52 -1.79 0.66 9.69
N PHE A 53 -2.68 1.56 9.30
CA PHE A 53 -3.82 1.97 10.13
C PHE A 53 -4.73 0.77 10.48
N PHE A 54 -5.11 -0.06 9.49
CA PHE A 54 -5.90 -1.27 9.78
C PHE A 54 -5.15 -2.30 10.61
N LEU A 55 -3.83 -2.38 10.46
CA LEU A 55 -3.01 -3.29 11.25
C LEU A 55 -3.03 -2.89 12.73
N MET A 56 -2.89 -1.58 13.01
CA MET A 56 -3.03 -1.01 14.35
C MET A 56 -4.44 -1.23 14.90
N TYR A 57 -5.48 -0.92 14.13
CA TYR A 57 -6.86 -1.11 14.59
C TYR A 57 -7.15 -2.59 14.92
N GLY A 58 -6.68 -3.51 14.07
CA GLY A 58 -6.81 -4.95 14.27
C GLY A 58 -5.98 -5.51 15.44
N SER A 59 -4.91 -4.84 15.88
CA SER A 59 -4.14 -5.23 17.07
C SER A 59 -4.71 -4.62 18.36
N TYR A 60 -5.02 -3.33 18.37
CA TYR A 60 -5.53 -2.62 19.55
C TYR A 60 -7.00 -2.95 19.87
N GLY A 61 -7.84 -3.20 18.86
CA GLY A 61 -9.23 -3.63 19.08
C GLY A 61 -9.35 -4.98 19.80
N ARG A 62 -8.26 -5.75 19.86
CA ARG A 62 -8.19 -7.03 20.58
C ARG A 62 -7.73 -6.90 22.04
N GLN A 63 -7.16 -5.76 22.44
CA GLN A 63 -6.72 -5.50 23.83
C GLN A 63 -7.82 -4.84 24.70
N LEU A 64 -8.90 -4.35 24.10
CA LEU A 64 -10.02 -3.70 24.78
C LEU A 64 -11.24 -4.65 25.01
N LYS A 65 -11.10 -5.94 24.71
CA LYS A 65 -12.07 -7.00 25.02
C LYS A 65 -11.47 -7.98 26.01
#